data_AF-A0A1F9CFF5-F1
#
_entry.id   AF-A0A1F9CFF5-F1
#
_cell.length_a   1.000
_cell.length_b   1.000
_cell.length_c   1.000
_cell.angle_alpha   90.00
_cell.angle_beta   90.00
_cell.angle_gamma   90.00
#
_symmetry.space_group_name_H-M   'P 1'
#
loop_
_entity.id
_entity.type
_entity.pdbx_description
1 polymer ?
#
loop_
_entity_poly.entity_id
_entity_poly.type
_entity_poly.pdbx_seq_one_letter_code
_entity_poly.pdbx_strand_id
1 'polypeptide(L)'
;MSGFSGCPGSRTVEFKKEDSREGGAAKVPSQLRQWPIQLHLVSPEAPYYQGADVVLAADCVPFAMGNFHNDFLKGKALAIACPKLDGGQETYVEKIRDWYEEAKINTLTVMIMQVPCCHGLLATAVQALQGSKRKVPIRHVNVGIQGEVLQEEWVET
;
A
#
# COMPACT_ATOMS: atom_id res chain seq x y z
N MET A 1 -36.56 -2.62 6.18
CA MET A 1 -36.06 -2.75 4.79
C MET A 1 -34.66 -2.17 4.75
N SER A 2 -33.63 -3.00 4.94
CA SER A 2 -32.24 -2.55 4.86
C SER A 2 -31.90 -2.32 3.39
N GLY A 3 -31.81 -1.05 2.99
CA GLY A 3 -31.33 -0.69 1.67
C GLY A 3 -29.89 -1.16 1.50
N PHE A 4 -29.64 -2.00 0.51
CA PHE A 4 -28.30 -2.24 -0.01
C PHE A 4 -27.77 -0.90 -0.55
N SER A 5 -27.12 -0.09 0.30
CA SER A 5 -26.26 0.98 -0.19
C SER A 5 -25.07 0.28 -0.82
N GLY A 6 -24.86 0.48 -2.13
CA GLY A 6 -23.75 -0.14 -2.86
C GLY A 6 -22.41 0.05 -2.16
N CYS A 7 -21.47 -0.87 -2.42
CA CYS A 7 -20.13 -0.84 -1.85
C CYS A 7 -19.52 0.58 -2.01
N PRO A 8 -19.02 1.21 -0.94
CA PRO A 8 -18.40 2.55 -1.03
C PRO A 8 -17.33 2.65 -2.12
N GLY A 9 -16.62 1.55 -2.41
CA GLY A 9 -15.60 1.47 -3.46
C GLY A 9 -16.12 1.46 -4.91
N SER A 10 -17.42 1.62 -5.15
CA SER A 10 -18.01 1.83 -6.48
C SER A 10 -18.86 3.09 -6.58
N ARG A 11 -18.90 3.91 -5.53
CA ARG A 11 -19.71 5.15 -5.52
C ARG A 11 -18.91 6.30 -6.13
N THR A 12 -19.51 7.02 -7.07
CA THR A 12 -18.99 8.32 -7.52
C THR A 12 -19.20 9.36 -6.44
N VAL A 13 -18.12 10.02 -6.01
CA VAL A 13 -18.13 11.08 -4.99
C VAL A 13 -17.30 12.24 -5.51
N GLU A 14 -17.80 13.46 -5.33
CA GLU A 14 -17.08 14.70 -5.61
C GLU A 14 -16.78 15.40 -4.28
N PHE A 15 -15.52 15.81 -4.07
CA PHE A 15 -15.09 16.52 -2.87
C PHE A 15 -15.13 18.03 -3.10
N LYS A 16 -15.84 18.77 -2.24
CA LYS A 16 -15.73 20.24 -2.20
C LYS A 16 -14.45 20.59 -1.44
N LYS A 17 -13.48 21.20 -2.12
CA LYS A 17 -12.30 21.77 -1.45
C LYS A 17 -12.67 23.11 -0.83
N GLU A 18 -12.31 23.30 0.43
CA GLU A 18 -12.21 24.65 1.01
C GLU A 18 -10.85 25.22 0.61
N ASP A 19 -10.82 26.51 0.22
CA ASP A 19 -9.58 27.21 -0.14
C ASP A 19 -8.67 27.32 1.09
N SER A 20 -7.82 26.30 1.30
CA SER A 20 -6.72 26.39 2.24
C SER A 20 -5.61 27.21 1.60
N ARG A 21 -5.22 28.31 2.27
CA ARG A 21 -4.12 29.16 1.81
C ARG A 21 -2.83 28.34 1.73
N GLU A 22 -2.33 28.16 0.53
CA GLU A 22 -1.07 27.47 0.24
C GLU A 22 0.10 28.22 0.89
N GLY A 23 0.76 27.58 1.86
CA GLY A 23 2.09 27.99 2.31
C GLY A 23 3.10 27.70 1.19
N GLY A 24 3.94 28.69 0.85
CA GLY A 24 4.81 28.71 -0.33
C GLY A 24 5.38 27.34 -0.74
N ALA A 25 4.98 26.87 -1.92
CA ALA A 25 5.32 25.55 -2.43
C ALA A 25 6.82 25.44 -2.74
N ALA A 26 7.59 24.87 -1.80
CA ALA A 26 8.91 24.34 -2.10
C ALA A 26 8.74 23.14 -3.05
N LYS A 27 9.55 23.06 -4.10
CA LYS A 27 9.56 21.88 -4.99
C LYS A 27 9.92 20.65 -4.15
N VAL A 28 9.01 19.67 -4.09
CA VAL A 28 9.24 18.39 -3.42
C VAL A 28 9.88 17.42 -4.41
N PRO A 29 11.14 16.98 -4.22
CA PRO A 29 11.75 15.97 -5.08
C PRO A 29 11.11 14.60 -4.83
N SER A 30 10.94 13.83 -5.90
CA SER A 30 10.43 12.46 -5.82
C SER A 30 11.31 11.60 -4.90
N GLN A 31 10.67 10.91 -3.96
CA GLN A 31 11.29 9.88 -3.13
C GLN A 31 11.27 8.48 -3.78
N LEU A 32 10.75 8.35 -5.01
CA LEU A 32 10.72 7.07 -5.73
C LEU A 32 12.14 6.63 -6.13
N ARG A 33 12.47 5.37 -5.89
CA ARG A 33 13.82 4.82 -6.13
C ARG A 33 13.84 3.70 -7.16
N GLN A 34 12.67 3.27 -7.61
CA GLN A 34 12.48 2.10 -8.46
C GLN A 34 11.41 2.35 -9.52
N TRP A 35 11.52 1.60 -10.61
CA TRP A 35 10.52 1.53 -11.67
C TRP A 35 10.64 0.17 -12.38
N PRO A 36 9.54 -0.50 -12.76
CA PRO A 36 8.13 -0.16 -12.52
C PRO A 36 7.72 -0.31 -11.04
N ILE A 37 6.50 0.13 -10.68
CA ILE A 37 5.99 0.05 -9.30
C ILE A 37 4.79 -0.89 -9.12
N GLN A 38 4.16 -1.35 -10.20
CA GLN A 38 3.03 -2.27 -10.13
C GLN A 38 3.50 -3.65 -9.66
N LEU A 39 2.89 -4.22 -8.62
CA LEU A 39 3.25 -5.53 -8.07
C LEU A 39 3.18 -6.63 -9.14
N HIS A 40 2.26 -6.48 -10.10
CA HIS A 40 2.19 -7.33 -11.28
C HIS A 40 3.51 -7.36 -12.08
N LEU A 41 4.16 -6.21 -12.24
CA LEU A 41 5.33 -6.01 -13.10
C LEU A 41 6.66 -6.18 -12.37
N VAL A 42 6.73 -5.88 -11.06
CA VAL A 42 8.00 -5.94 -10.33
C VAL A 42 8.47 -7.39 -10.18
N SER A 43 9.79 -7.59 -10.29
CA SER A 43 10.43 -8.81 -9.82
C SER A 43 10.62 -8.73 -8.30
N PRO A 44 10.24 -9.75 -7.52
CA PRO A 44 10.46 -9.75 -6.07
C PRO A 44 11.96 -9.78 -5.71
N GLU A 45 12.82 -10.26 -6.60
CA GLU A 45 14.27 -10.37 -6.40
C GLU A 45 15.02 -9.05 -6.69
N ALA A 46 14.33 -8.00 -7.14
CA ALA A 46 14.98 -6.79 -7.59
C ALA A 46 15.87 -6.16 -6.49
N PRO A 47 17.05 -5.60 -6.83
CA PRO A 47 18.05 -5.19 -5.84
C PRO A 47 17.55 -4.17 -4.80
N TYR A 48 16.56 -3.34 -5.16
CA TYR A 48 16.01 -2.34 -4.26
C TYR A 48 15.11 -2.92 -3.16
N TYR A 49 14.70 -4.19 -3.23
CA TYR A 49 14.01 -4.87 -2.13
C TYR A 49 14.97 -5.54 -1.13
N GLN A 50 16.23 -5.73 -1.50
CA GLN A 50 17.20 -6.49 -0.70
C GLN A 50 17.47 -5.79 0.65
N GLY A 51 17.03 -6.39 1.75
CA GLY A 51 17.16 -5.83 3.10
C GLY A 51 16.48 -4.47 3.26
N ALA A 52 15.43 -4.20 2.48
CA ALA A 52 14.75 -2.90 2.48
C ALA A 52 13.58 -2.86 3.47
N ASP A 53 13.19 -1.65 3.87
CA ASP A 53 11.81 -1.41 4.29
C ASP A 53 10.94 -1.26 3.04
N VAL A 54 9.81 -1.97 3.00
CA VAL A 54 8.92 -1.99 1.83
C VAL A 54 7.57 -1.39 2.17
N VAL A 55 7.04 -0.60 1.25
CA VAL A 55 5.65 -0.14 1.24
C VAL A 55 4.89 -0.91 0.16
N LEU A 56 3.86 -1.64 0.55
CA LEU A 56 2.86 -2.20 -0.34
C LEU A 56 1.59 -1.37 -0.22
N ALA A 57 1.33 -0.49 -1.18
CA ALA A 57 0.21 0.43 -1.13
C ALA A 57 -0.90 0.05 -2.10
N ALA A 58 -2.16 0.21 -1.69
CA ALA A 58 -3.26 0.18 -2.63
C ALA A 58 -3.14 1.32 -3.65
N ASP A 59 -3.47 1.08 -4.93
CA ASP A 59 -3.26 2.04 -6.02
C ASP A 59 -3.72 3.46 -5.73
N CYS A 60 -4.85 3.63 -5.04
CA CYS A 60 -5.42 4.95 -4.74
C CYS A 60 -4.68 5.70 -3.62
N VAL A 61 -3.92 5.02 -2.75
CA VAL A 61 -3.30 5.62 -1.55
C VAL A 61 -2.33 6.75 -1.92
N PRO A 62 -1.35 6.57 -2.82
CA PRO A 62 -0.41 7.63 -3.16
C PRO A 62 -1.08 8.85 -3.81
N PHE A 63 -2.23 8.65 -4.47
CA PHE A 63 -2.98 9.73 -5.12
C PHE A 63 -3.94 10.45 -4.17
N ALA A 64 -4.45 9.78 -3.13
CA ALA A 64 -5.26 10.41 -2.10
C ALA A 64 -4.40 11.24 -1.13
N MET A 65 -3.18 10.80 -0.84
CA MET A 65 -2.29 11.43 0.15
C MET A 65 -1.36 12.47 -0.49
N GLY A 66 -1.62 13.76 -0.25
CA GLY A 66 -0.84 14.86 -0.85
C GLY A 66 0.67 14.83 -0.58
N ASN A 67 1.10 14.29 0.58
CA ASN A 67 2.52 14.23 0.97
C ASN A 67 3.06 12.78 1.10
N PHE A 68 2.46 11.83 0.37
CA PHE A 68 2.80 10.40 0.40
C PHE A 68 4.31 10.12 0.31
N HIS A 69 5.00 10.81 -0.60
CA HIS A 69 6.41 10.57 -0.84
C HIS A 69 7.27 10.84 0.40
N ASN A 70 6.98 11.89 1.15
CA ASN A 70 7.75 12.23 2.35
C ASN A 70 7.31 11.40 3.57
N ASP A 71 5.99 11.18 3.71
CA ASP A 71 5.43 10.55 4.91
C ASP A 71 5.62 9.03 4.92
N PHE A 72 5.53 8.38 3.75
CA PHE A 72 5.53 6.91 3.66
C PHE A 72 6.61 6.33 2.75
N LEU A 73 7.00 7.02 1.66
CA LEU A 73 7.94 6.43 0.68
C LEU A 73 9.42 6.71 0.99
N LYS A 74 9.74 7.81 1.67
CA LYS A 74 11.12 8.27 1.87
C LYS A 74 12.00 7.17 2.47
N GLY A 75 13.03 6.78 1.73
CA GLY A 75 14.00 5.76 2.15
C GLY A 75 13.55 4.31 1.96
N LYS A 76 12.32 4.06 1.48
CA LYS A 76 11.71 2.74 1.34
C LYS A 76 11.59 2.31 -0.12
N ALA A 77 11.49 1.00 -0.35
CA ALA A 77 11.04 0.46 -1.64
C ALA A 77 9.51 0.42 -1.68
N LEU A 78 8.92 0.43 -2.87
CA LEU A 78 7.46 0.45 -3.04
C LEU A 78 7.00 -0.51 -4.13
N ALA A 79 5.88 -1.16 -3.86
CA ALA A 79 4.99 -1.69 -4.88
C ALA A 79 3.55 -1.21 -4.63
N ILE A 80 2.78 -1.15 -5.71
CA ILE A 80 1.34 -0.89 -5.66
C ILE A 80 0.55 -2.04 -6.24
N ALA A 81 -0.64 -2.28 -5.71
CA ALA A 81 -1.58 -3.27 -6.22
C ALA A 81 -3.02 -2.88 -5.87
N CYS A 82 -3.97 -3.29 -6.68
CA CYS A 82 -5.39 -3.13 -6.43
C CYS A 82 -6.08 -4.50 -6.41
N PRO A 83 -6.39 -5.08 -5.23
CA PRO A 83 -7.00 -6.42 -5.15
C PRO A 83 -8.38 -6.52 -5.83
N LYS A 84 -9.02 -5.38 -6.15
CA LYS A 84 -10.27 -5.33 -6.92
C LYS A 84 -10.07 -5.48 -8.43
N LEU A 85 -8.95 -4.98 -8.95
CA LEU A 85 -8.68 -4.91 -10.39
C LEU A 85 -7.68 -5.98 -10.83
N ASP A 86 -6.76 -6.33 -9.94
CA ASP A 86 -5.69 -7.27 -10.22
C ASP A 86 -6.18 -8.72 -10.13
N GLY A 87 -5.91 -9.49 -11.19
CA GLY A 87 -6.03 -10.94 -11.20
C GLY A 87 -4.76 -11.63 -10.67
N GLY A 88 -4.88 -12.91 -10.33
CA GLY A 88 -3.73 -13.74 -9.96
C GLY A 88 -3.20 -13.47 -8.55
N GLN A 89 -4.09 -13.39 -7.56
CA GLN A 89 -3.71 -13.12 -6.16
C GLN A 89 -2.71 -14.15 -5.61
N GLU A 90 -2.75 -15.39 -6.06
CA GLU A 90 -1.75 -16.42 -5.71
C GLU A 90 -0.33 -16.00 -6.10
N THR A 91 -0.14 -15.43 -7.29
CA THR A 91 1.16 -14.88 -7.72
C THR A 91 1.62 -13.73 -6.84
N TYR A 92 0.69 -12.93 -6.29
CA TYR A 92 1.05 -11.85 -5.38
C TYR A 92 1.47 -12.37 -4.01
N VAL A 93 0.79 -13.40 -3.51
CA VAL A 93 1.21 -14.11 -2.29
C VAL A 93 2.63 -14.66 -2.47
N GLU A 94 2.93 -15.29 -3.60
CA GLU A 94 4.27 -15.80 -3.89
C GLU A 94 5.32 -14.69 -3.95
N LYS A 95 5.07 -13.62 -4.71
CA LYS A 95 6.00 -12.47 -4.80
C LYS A 95 6.28 -11.83 -3.44
N ILE A 96 5.25 -11.66 -2.61
CA ILE A 96 5.42 -11.09 -1.27
C ILE A 96 6.16 -12.08 -0.36
N ARG A 97 5.92 -13.39 -0.49
CA ARG A 97 6.69 -14.40 0.23
C ARG A 97 8.17 -14.36 -0.16
N ASP A 98 8.48 -14.16 -1.43
CA ASP A 98 9.86 -14.02 -1.92
C ASP A 98 10.52 -12.75 -1.38
N TRP A 99 9.77 -11.66 -1.13
CA TRP A 99 10.31 -10.53 -0.37
C TRP A 99 10.70 -10.90 1.05
N TYR A 100 9.88 -11.72 1.72
CA TYR A 100 10.19 -12.19 3.06
C TYR A 100 11.41 -13.12 3.04
N GLU A 101 11.44 -14.14 2.19
CA GLU A 101 12.49 -15.18 2.20
C GLU A 101 13.79 -14.75 1.52
N GLU A 102 13.69 -14.27 0.27
CA GLU A 102 14.83 -14.09 -0.63
C GLU A 102 15.36 -12.67 -0.56
N ALA A 103 14.49 -11.67 -0.75
CA ALA A 103 14.90 -10.26 -0.62
C ALA A 103 15.18 -9.86 0.83
N LYS A 104 14.75 -10.68 1.79
CA LYS A 104 14.99 -10.51 3.21
C LYS A 104 14.62 -9.12 3.73
N ILE A 105 13.47 -8.60 3.31
CA ILE A 105 13.01 -7.27 3.72
C ILE A 105 12.99 -7.14 5.26
N ASN A 106 13.19 -5.92 5.76
CA ASN A 106 13.21 -5.61 7.19
C ASN A 106 11.80 -5.46 7.74
N THR A 107 10.96 -4.71 7.04
CA THR A 107 9.56 -4.42 7.41
C THR A 107 8.68 -4.34 6.17
N LEU A 108 7.41 -4.70 6.32
CA LEU A 108 6.39 -4.45 5.31
C LEU A 108 5.32 -3.51 5.86
N THR A 109 5.23 -2.29 5.30
CA THR A 109 4.08 -1.42 5.53
C THR A 109 3.02 -1.69 4.46
N VAL A 110 1.84 -2.15 4.86
CA VAL A 110 0.69 -2.34 3.98
C VAL A 110 -0.28 -1.19 4.17
N MET A 111 -0.47 -0.40 3.12
CA MET A 111 -1.37 0.75 3.14
C MET A 111 -2.61 0.46 2.30
N ILE A 112 -3.80 0.56 2.90
CA ILE A 112 -5.08 0.32 2.24
C ILE A 112 -5.97 1.55 2.33
N MET A 113 -6.95 1.65 1.44
CA MET A 113 -8.03 2.63 1.58
C MET A 113 -9.12 2.10 2.52
N GLN A 114 -9.87 2.99 3.16
CA GLN A 114 -11.00 2.69 4.06
C GLN A 114 -12.13 1.84 3.44
N VAL A 115 -12.09 1.65 2.11
CA VAL A 115 -13.10 0.90 1.37
C VAL A 115 -12.86 -0.60 1.49
N PRO A 116 -13.93 -1.42 1.57
CA PRO A 116 -13.80 -2.85 1.85
C PRO A 116 -12.99 -3.60 0.79
N CYS A 117 -12.99 -3.14 -0.47
CA CYS A 117 -12.25 -3.81 -1.53
C CYS A 117 -10.73 -3.81 -1.32
N CYS A 118 -10.15 -2.88 -0.54
CA CYS A 118 -8.71 -2.84 -0.32
C CYS A 118 -8.21 -3.82 0.75
N HIS A 119 -9.09 -4.40 1.57
CA HIS A 119 -8.71 -5.34 2.64
C HIS A 119 -8.03 -6.61 2.12
N GLY A 120 -8.31 -6.99 0.87
CA GLY A 120 -7.65 -8.10 0.20
C GLY A 120 -6.13 -7.95 0.16
N LEU A 121 -5.60 -6.72 0.06
CA LEU A 121 -4.16 -6.48 0.01
C LEU A 121 -3.46 -6.84 1.33
N LEU A 122 -4.06 -6.48 2.46
CA LEU A 122 -3.58 -6.88 3.78
C LEU A 122 -3.65 -8.38 3.96
N ALA A 123 -4.75 -9.01 3.54
CA ALA A 123 -4.90 -10.46 3.60
C ALA A 123 -3.82 -11.18 2.78
N THR A 124 -3.51 -10.72 1.55
CA THR A 124 -2.44 -11.27 0.71
C THR A 124 -1.08 -11.19 1.42
N ALA A 125 -0.76 -10.06 2.05
CA ALA A 125 0.50 -9.88 2.77
C ALA A 125 0.62 -10.79 4.01
N VAL A 126 -0.45 -10.95 4.77
CA VAL A 126 -0.52 -11.85 5.94
C VAL A 126 -0.43 -13.32 5.51
N GLN A 127 -1.14 -13.71 4.45
CA GLN A 127 -1.09 -15.06 3.92
C GLN A 127 0.33 -15.44 3.46
N ALA A 128 1.02 -14.51 2.78
CA ALA A 128 2.41 -14.69 2.40
C ALA A 128 3.33 -14.89 3.62
N LEU A 129 3.06 -14.18 4.72
CA LEU A 129 3.85 -14.28 5.95
C LEU A 129 3.58 -15.61 6.68
N GLN A 130 2.34 -16.08 6.71
CA GLN A 130 1.97 -17.38 7.27
C GLN A 130 2.67 -18.54 6.54
N GLY A 131 2.91 -18.39 5.24
CA GLY A 131 3.70 -19.34 4.43
C GLY A 131 5.22 -19.14 4.50
N SER A 132 5.71 -18.15 5.26
CA SER A 132 7.13 -17.82 5.41
C SER A 132 7.72 -18.39 6.70
N LYS A 133 8.99 -18.79 6.64
CA LYS A 133 9.82 -19.15 7.79
C LYS A 133 10.34 -17.90 8.52
N ARG A 134 10.41 -16.74 7.85
CA ARG A 134 10.82 -15.47 8.47
C ARG A 134 9.62 -14.76 9.09
N LYS A 135 9.85 -14.14 10.24
CA LYS A 135 8.87 -13.28 10.92
C LYS A 135 9.23 -11.83 10.63
N VAL A 136 8.69 -11.31 9.53
CA VAL A 136 8.84 -9.90 9.13
C VAL A 136 7.70 -9.09 9.74
N PRO A 137 7.96 -8.02 10.51
CA PRO A 137 6.91 -7.16 11.05
C PRO A 137 6.07 -6.51 9.94
N ILE A 138 4.75 -6.64 10.05
CA ILE A 138 3.78 -5.99 9.16
C ILE A 138 3.14 -4.80 9.89
N ARG A 139 3.26 -3.61 9.30
CA ARG A 139 2.58 -2.39 9.74
C ARG A 139 1.37 -2.14 8.83
N HIS A 140 0.18 -2.10 9.39
CA HIS A 140 -1.06 -1.81 8.67
C HIS A 140 -1.43 -0.33 8.81
N VAL A 141 -1.72 0.33 7.69
CA VAL A 141 -2.19 1.72 7.64
C VAL A 141 -3.49 1.80 6.84
N ASN A 142 -4.56 2.28 7.46
CA ASN A 142 -5.85 2.49 6.81
C ASN A 142 -6.04 3.98 6.49
N VAL A 143 -6.21 4.30 5.22
CA VAL A 143 -6.26 5.66 4.69
C VAL A 143 -7.67 6.01 4.24
N GLY A 144 -8.16 7.16 4.68
CA GLY A 144 -9.46 7.68 4.27
C GLY A 144 -9.51 8.10 2.80
N ILE A 145 -10.72 8.23 2.25
CA ILE A 145 -10.88 8.62 0.83
C ILE A 145 -10.41 10.06 0.53
N GLN A 146 -10.10 10.85 1.56
CA GLN A 146 -9.52 12.20 1.44
C GLN A 146 -8.03 12.25 1.83
N GLY A 147 -7.38 11.09 2.05
CA GLY A 147 -5.94 10.99 2.30
C GLY A 147 -5.51 11.08 3.76
N GLU A 148 -6.46 11.18 4.70
CA GLU A 148 -6.20 11.14 6.13
C GLU A 148 -5.86 9.72 6.61
N VAL A 149 -4.94 9.58 7.57
CA VAL A 149 -4.69 8.29 8.22
C VAL A 149 -5.77 8.07 9.27
N LEU A 150 -6.59 7.04 9.09
CA LEU A 150 -7.67 6.69 10.01
C LEU A 150 -7.19 5.74 11.11
N GLN A 151 -6.25 4.86 10.79
CA GLN A 151 -5.71 3.86 11.69
C GLN A 151 -4.29 3.49 11.27
N GLU A 152 -3.41 3.28 12.25
CA GLU A 152 -2.07 2.74 12.05
C GLU A 152 -1.74 1.79 13.20
N GLU A 153 -1.37 0.55 12.88
CA GLU A 153 -1.10 -0.49 13.87
C GLU A 153 -0.10 -1.54 13.35
N TRP A 154 0.48 -2.29 14.27
CA TRP A 154 1.26 -3.48 13.94
C TRP A 154 0.33 -4.70 13.95
N VAL A 155 0.43 -5.53 12.93
CA VAL A 155 -0.41 -6.74 12.82
C VAL A 155 0.14 -7.81 13.78
N GLU A 156 -0.75 -8.41 14.57
CA GLU A 156 -0.43 -9.57 15.39
C GLU A 156 -0.41 -10.84 14.49
N THR A 157 0.76 -11.45 14.30
CA THR A 157 1.01 -12.56 13.35
C THR A 157 1.87 -13.68 13.93
#